data_AF-A0A3N6A8H2-F1
#
_entry.id   AF-A0A3N6A8H2-F1
#
_cell.length_a   1.000
_cell.length_b   1.000
_cell.length_c   1.000
_cell.angle_alpha   90.00
_cell.angle_beta   90.00
_cell.angle_gamma   90.00
#
_symmetry.space_group_name_H-M   'P 1'
#
loop_
_entity.id
_entity.type
_entity.pdbx_description
1 polymer ?
#
loop_
_entity_poly.entity_id
_entity_poly.type
_entity_poly.pdbx_seq_one_letter_code
_entity_poly.pdbx_strand_id
1 'polypeptide(L)'
;MAAIDVVVFVVFVAAVLFLAIWQSRSKTEKDAKDYFLAGRGLSWWLIGFSLIAANISTEQFVGMSGNAASHVGLAIASYEWMA
;
A
#
# COMPACT_ATOMS: atom_id res chain seq x y z
N MET A 1 13.13 -10.00 20.02
CA MET A 1 13.22 -9.96 18.56
C MET A 1 14.32 -10.91 18.14
N ALA A 2 14.00 -11.95 17.38
CA ALA A 2 15.03 -12.84 16.88
C ALA A 2 15.87 -12.09 15.83
N ALA A 3 17.17 -12.39 15.72
CA ALA A 3 18.05 -11.74 14.75
C ALA A 3 17.52 -11.89 13.31
N ILE A 4 16.81 -13.00 13.03
CA ILE A 4 16.16 -13.23 11.74
C ILE A 4 15.03 -12.25 11.43
N ASP A 5 14.26 -11.80 12.43
CA ASP A 5 13.17 -10.83 12.24
C ASP A 5 13.73 -9.50 11.74
N VAL A 6 14.84 -9.07 12.33
CA VAL A 6 15.54 -7.84 11.96
C VAL A 6 16.11 -7.93 10.55
N VAL A 7 16.72 -9.07 10.20
CA VAL A 7 17.25 -9.29 8.85
C VAL A 7 16.13 -9.26 7.81
N VAL A 8 15.01 -9.94 8.06
CA VAL A 8 13.85 -9.93 7.15
C VAL A 8 13.30 -8.52 6.96
N PHE A 9 13.16 -7.76 8.04
CA PHE A 9 12.70 -6.37 7.97
C PHE A 9 13.62 -5.49 7.11
N VAL A 10 14.93 -5.53 7.36
CA VAL A 10 15.90 -4.71 6.63
C VAL A 10 15.93 -5.09 5.14
N VAL A 11 15.92 -6.38 4.82
CA VAL A 11 15.90 -6.86 3.42
C VAL A 11 14.64 -6.40 2.70
N PHE A 12 13.47 -6.49 3.35
CA PHE A 12 12.21 -6.03 2.78
C PHE A 12 12.24 -4.53 2.45
N VAL A 13 12.66 -3.69 3.40
CA VAL A 13 12.76 -2.24 3.19
C VAL A 13 13.74 -1.92 2.06
N ALA A 14 14.91 -2.55 2.06
CA ALA A 14 15.92 -2.36 1.02
C ALA A 14 15.40 -2.76 -0.37
N ALA A 15 14.67 -3.87 -0.47
CA ALA A 15 14.08 -4.33 -1.74
C ALA A 15 13.04 -3.34 -2.28
N VAL A 16 12.14 -2.82 -1.42
CA VAL A 16 11.13 -1.83 -1.83
C VAL A 16 11.80 -0.54 -2.32
N LEU A 17 12.79 -0.02 -1.59
CA LEU A 17 13.52 1.18 -1.99
C LEU A 17 14.29 0.96 -3.30
N PHE A 18 14.94 -0.19 -3.44
CA PHE A 18 15.66 -0.56 -4.66
C PHE A 18 14.72 -0.59 -5.87
N LEU A 19 13.57 -1.25 -5.76
CA LEU A 19 12.58 -1.32 -6.84
C LEU A 19 12.03 0.07 -7.18
N ALA A 20 11.71 0.90 -6.18
CA ALA A 20 11.21 2.25 -6.39
C ALA A 20 12.21 3.13 -7.15
N ILE A 21 13.49 3.10 -6.75
CA ILE A 21 14.55 3.88 -7.40
C ILE A 21 14.84 3.35 -8.80
N TRP A 22 14.90 2.03 -8.97
CA TRP A 22 15.15 1.40 -10.27
C TRP A 22 14.02 1.71 -11.26
N GLN A 23 12.77 1.60 -10.83
CA GLN A 23 11.60 1.94 -11.64
C GLN A 23 11.57 3.43 -12.00
N SER A 24 11.92 4.31 -11.06
CA SER A 24 12.03 5.76 -11.28
C SER A 24 13.08 6.10 -12.34
N ARG A 25 14.24 5.42 -12.34
CA ARG A 25 15.29 5.64 -13.35
C ARG A 25 14.95 5.11 -14.73
N SER A 26 14.13 4.04 -14.82
CA SER A 26 13.72 3.45 -16.09
C SER A 26 12.67 4.30 -16.84
N LYS A 27 12.07 5.29 -16.17
CA LYS A 27 10.98 6.12 -16.66
C LYS A 27 11.52 7.53 -17.00
N THR A 28 12.21 7.66 -18.13
CA THR A 28 12.45 8.97 -18.77
C THR A 28 11.12 9.43 -19.39
N GLU A 29 10.16 9.83 -18.56
CA GLU A 29 8.85 10.28 -19.03
C GLU A 29 8.98 11.70 -19.57
N LYS A 30 8.70 11.85 -20.87
CA LYS A 30 8.80 13.12 -21.61
C LYS A 30 7.49 13.91 -21.60
N ASP A 31 6.40 13.38 -21.02
CA ASP A 31 5.09 14.01 -21.05
C ASP A 31 4.22 13.61 -19.83
N ALA A 32 3.56 14.59 -19.20
CA ALA A 32 2.72 14.37 -18.01
C ALA A 32 1.52 13.44 -18.28
N LYS A 33 1.05 13.34 -19.54
CA LYS A 33 -0.08 12.48 -19.89
C LYS A 33 0.23 11.00 -19.72
N ASP A 34 1.46 10.57 -20.00
CA ASP A 34 1.84 9.16 -19.86
C ASP A 34 1.99 8.75 -18.38
N TYR A 35 2.46 9.68 -17.53
CA TYR A 35 2.53 9.48 -16.09
C TYR A 35 1.15 9.30 -15.46
N PHE A 36 0.18 10.15 -15.83
CA PHE A 36 -1.17 10.11 -15.25
C PHE A 36 -2.11 9.09 -15.92
N LEU A 37 -1.97 8.81 -17.22
CA LEU A 37 -2.84 7.89 -17.94
C LEU A 37 -2.30 6.46 -18.03
N ALA A 38 -1.07 6.21 -17.56
CA ALA A 38 -0.39 4.91 -17.63
C ALA A 38 -0.54 4.24 -19.02
N GLY A 39 -0.40 5.04 -20.09
CA GLY A 39 -0.52 4.58 -21.48
C GLY A 39 -1.90 4.03 -21.88
N ARG A 40 -2.97 4.26 -21.09
CA ARG A 40 -4.34 3.74 -21.29
C ARG A 40 -4.48 2.20 -21.31
N GLY A 41 -3.43 1.48 -20.92
CA GLY A 41 -3.34 0.01 -21.00
C GLY A 41 -3.58 -0.73 -19.69
N LEU A 42 -3.94 -0.04 -18.60
CA LEU A 42 -4.16 -0.70 -17.31
C LEU A 42 -5.43 -1.56 -17.35
N SER A 43 -5.30 -2.84 -17.00
CA SER A 43 -6.48 -3.71 -16.87
C SER A 43 -7.34 -3.26 -15.70
N TRP A 44 -8.66 -3.32 -15.85
CA TRP A 44 -9.62 -2.84 -14.84
C TRP A 44 -9.40 -3.44 -13.43
N TRP A 45 -8.96 -4.70 -13.34
CA TRP A 45 -8.66 -5.35 -12.07
C TRP A 45 -7.40 -4.81 -11.39
N LEU A 46 -6.37 -4.41 -12.16
CA LEU A 46 -5.17 -3.74 -11.63
C LEU A 46 -5.53 -2.39 -11.02
N ILE A 47 -6.46 -1.66 -11.66
CA ILE A 47 -7.00 -0.41 -11.12
C ILE A 47 -7.68 -0.68 -9.78
N GLY A 48 -8.54 -1.71 -9.70
CA GLY A 48 -9.20 -2.13 -8.46
C GLY A 48 -8.21 -2.43 -7.32
N PHE A 49 -7.18 -3.25 -7.58
CA PHE A 49 -6.16 -3.54 -6.57
C PHE A 49 -5.39 -2.29 -6.13
N SER A 50 -5.06 -1.39 -7.07
CA SER A 50 -4.38 -0.14 -6.74
C SER A 50 -5.22 0.77 -5.86
N LEU A 51 -6.54 0.83 -6.07
CA LEU A 51 -7.44 1.65 -5.27
C LEU A 51 -7.53 1.14 -3.83
N ILE A 52 -7.65 -0.17 -3.64
CA ILE A 52 -7.64 -0.77 -2.30
C ILE A 52 -6.28 -0.57 -1.64
N ALA A 53 -5.19 -0.85 -2.34
CA ALA A 53 -3.84 -0.69 -1.81
C ALA A 53 -3.52 0.77 -1.42
N ALA A 54 -4.06 1.75 -2.14
CA ALA A 54 -3.89 3.16 -1.82
C ALA A 54 -4.76 3.62 -0.64
N ASN A 55 -5.88 2.94 -0.37
CA ASN A 55 -6.76 3.26 0.75
C ASN A 55 -6.27 2.62 2.06
N ILE A 56 -5.61 1.46 2.02
CA ILE A 56 -5.13 0.75 3.21
C ILE A 56 -3.92 1.44 3.87
N SER A 57 -4.10 1.90 5.11
CA SER A 57 -3.07 2.57 5.91
C SER A 57 -2.68 1.80 7.17
N THR A 58 -1.58 2.21 7.82
CA THR A 58 -1.14 1.66 9.11
C THR A 58 -2.16 1.90 10.23
N GLU A 59 -2.96 2.95 10.14
CA GLU A 59 -4.04 3.28 11.08
C GLU A 59 -5.16 2.25 11.00
N GLN A 60 -5.53 1.83 9.79
CA GLN A 60 -6.52 0.78 9.59
C GLN A 60 -5.98 -0.60 10.02
N PHE A 61 -4.69 -0.87 9.78
CA PHE A 61 -4.10 -2.17 10.11
C PHE A 61 -3.83 -2.36 11.60
N VAL A 62 -3.32 -1.34 12.31
CA VAL A 62 -2.97 -1.45 13.74
C VAL A 62 -4.00 -0.78 14.63
N GLY A 63 -4.45 0.42 14.28
CA GLY A 63 -5.40 1.21 15.08
C GLY A 63 -6.80 0.62 15.12
N MET A 64 -7.40 0.36 13.95
CA MET A 64 -8.74 -0.25 13.91
C MET A 64 -8.74 -1.70 14.41
N SER A 65 -7.71 -2.49 14.12
CA SER A 65 -7.58 -3.84 14.69
C SER A 65 -7.39 -3.82 16.21
N GLY A 66 -6.67 -2.84 16.76
CA GLY A 66 -6.56 -2.62 18.20
C GLY A 66 -7.90 -2.27 18.84
N ASN A 67 -8.67 -1.37 18.22
CA ASN A 67 -10.03 -1.05 18.66
C ASN A 67 -10.97 -2.26 18.55
N ALA A 68 -10.85 -3.06 17.49
CA ALA A 68 -11.62 -4.29 17.32
C ALA A 68 -11.30 -5.35 18.39
N ALA A 69 -10.04 -5.45 18.83
CA ALA A 69 -9.62 -6.35 19.90
C ALA A 69 -10.05 -5.86 21.30
N SER A 70 -10.50 -4.61 21.40
CA SER A 70 -11.03 -4.00 22.62
C SER A 70 -12.56 -4.13 22.72
N HIS A 71 -13.19 -3.39 23.63
CA HIS A 71 -14.63 -3.43 23.88
C HIS A 71 -15.51 -3.02 22.67
N VAL A 72 -14.94 -2.37 21.65
CA VAL A 72 -15.66 -1.92 20.45
C VAL A 72 -15.99 -3.10 19.51
N GLY A 73 -15.15 -4.15 19.48
CA GLY A 73 -15.41 -5.34 18.67
C GLY A 73 -15.61 -5.03 17.18
N LEU A 74 -16.53 -5.77 16.55
CA LEU A 74 -16.87 -5.58 15.13
C LEU A 74 -17.55 -4.24 14.80
N ALA A 75 -18.00 -3.48 15.80
CA ALA A 75 -18.67 -2.20 15.57
C ALA A 75 -17.74 -1.15 14.94
N ILE A 76 -16.42 -1.32 15.05
CA ILE A 76 -15.44 -0.44 14.40
C ILE A 76 -15.59 -0.45 12.86
N ALA A 77 -16.05 -1.56 12.28
CA ALA A 77 -16.25 -1.70 10.83
C ALA A 77 -17.38 -0.81 10.29
N SER A 78 -18.30 -0.35 11.15
CA SER A 78 -19.35 0.59 10.74
C SER A 78 -18.79 1.95 10.34
N TYR A 79 -17.63 2.37 10.88
CA TYR A 79 -16.98 3.62 10.48
C TYR A 79 -16.49 3.56 9.02
N GLU A 80 -15.92 2.42 8.60
CA GLU A 80 -15.47 2.20 7.22
C GLU A 80 -16.63 2.10 6.23
N TRP A 81 -17.80 1.64 6.67
CA TRP A 81 -19.00 1.55 5.82
C TRP A 81 -19.70 2.90 5.63
N MET A 82 -19.54 3.82 6.58
CA MET A 82 -20.16 5.16 6.56
C MET A 82 -19.24 6.23 5.94
N ALA A 83 -17.95 5.92 5.73
CA ALA A 83 -16.97 6.77 5.08
C ALA A 83 -17.07 6.67 3.54
#